data_AF-A0A316AYD9-F1
#
_entry.id   AF-A0A316AYD9-F1
#
_cell.length_a   1.000
_cell.length_b   1.000
_cell.length_c   1.000
_cell.angle_alpha   90.00
_cell.angle_beta   90.00
_cell.angle_gamma   90.00
#
_symmetry.space_group_name_H-M   'P 1'
#
loop_
_entity.id
_entity.type
_entity.pdbx_description
1 polymer ?
#
loop_
_entity_poly.entity_id
_entity_poly.type
_entity_poly.pdbx_seq_one_letter_code
_entity_poly.pdbx_strand_id
1 'polypeptide(L)'
;MEKILDNSVRGGRTIFWLKVMLGAFFVVCALMFALVRAGVAAVPGDMDSTLPMTILVLLLGTFAAGLALLVIFAIQGCYWVAWMYRSVTNLRTLGATKLHPLLAVILSVIPYVGMLIHSLVFREMVRKLDGKLTELGVEHPEVSMNKVGAFAGLYLMSIIAPLVNDGHVTTAIALVVGVASMVCYISALTVYVQQEKLLQAAGQEEIIRRKVDEVLKQREATSGN
;
A
#
# COMPACT_ATOMS: atom_id res chain seq x y z
N MET A 1 23.92 -16.51 -3.22
CA MET A 1 24.03 -15.66 -2.02
C MET A 1 23.11 -14.46 -2.22
N GLU A 2 22.01 -14.35 -1.47
CA GLU A 2 21.03 -13.27 -1.67
C GLU A 2 21.59 -11.94 -1.14
N LYS A 3 21.79 -10.98 -2.05
CA LYS A 3 22.14 -9.59 -1.70
C LYS A 3 20.89 -8.90 -1.16
N ILE A 4 21.02 -8.12 -0.08
CA ILE A 4 19.98 -7.16 0.30
C ILE A 4 19.94 -6.10 -0.80
N LEU A 5 18.86 -6.10 -1.57
CA LEU A 5 18.65 -5.15 -2.65
C LEU A 5 17.90 -3.94 -2.11
N ASP A 6 18.26 -2.77 -2.65
CA ASP A 6 17.53 -1.54 -2.40
C ASP A 6 16.08 -1.66 -2.85
N ASN A 7 15.19 -1.59 -1.87
CA ASN A 7 13.75 -1.61 -2.08
C ASN A 7 13.12 -0.23 -1.82
N SER A 8 13.91 0.77 -1.42
CA SER A 8 13.43 2.12 -1.10
C SER A 8 12.83 2.83 -2.32
N VAL A 9 13.43 2.63 -3.50
CA VAL A 9 12.91 3.17 -4.78
C VAL A 9 11.55 2.55 -5.12
N ARG A 10 11.38 1.24 -4.89
CA ARG A 10 10.10 0.55 -5.14
C ARG A 10 9.05 0.99 -4.14
N GLY A 11 9.41 1.06 -2.85
CA GLY A 11 8.53 1.60 -1.80
C GLY A 11 8.09 3.03 -2.08
N GLY A 12 9.01 3.89 -2.53
CA GLY A 12 8.71 5.26 -2.95
C GLY A 12 7.73 5.33 -4.12
N ARG A 13 7.88 4.46 -5.14
CA ARG A 13 6.92 4.34 -6.26
C ARG A 13 5.55 3.86 -5.79
N THR A 14 5.49 2.87 -4.91
CA THR A 14 4.24 2.40 -4.31
C THR A 14 3.53 3.53 -3.57
N ILE A 15 4.24 4.30 -2.74
CA ILE A 15 3.67 5.46 -2.03
C ILE A 15 3.18 6.52 -3.01
N PHE A 16 3.95 6.82 -4.06
CA PHE A 16 3.55 7.77 -5.09
C PHE A 16 2.24 7.35 -5.76
N TRP A 17 2.14 6.11 -6.22
CA TRP A 17 0.94 5.62 -6.89
C TRP A 17 -0.27 5.46 -5.96
N LEU A 18 -0.08 5.20 -4.66
CA LEU A 18 -1.15 5.31 -3.65
C LEU A 18 -1.69 6.75 -3.55
N LYS A 19 -0.81 7.75 -3.58
CA LYS A 19 -1.22 9.17 -3.57
C LYS A 19 -1.92 9.57 -4.86
N VAL A 20 -1.44 9.09 -6.01
CA VAL A 20 -2.09 9.29 -7.31
C VAL A 20 -3.48 8.67 -7.31
N MET A 21 -3.63 7.45 -6.79
CA MET A 21 -4.93 6.78 -6.64
C MET A 21 -5.88 7.60 -5.76
N LEU A 22 -5.39 8.11 -4.63
CA LEU A 22 -6.18 8.97 -3.74
C LEU A 22 -6.61 10.28 -4.45
N GLY A 23 -5.70 10.93 -5.18
CA GLY A 23 -6.02 12.14 -5.95
C GLY A 23 -7.00 11.87 -7.08
N ALA A 24 -6.79 10.79 -7.85
CA ALA A 24 -7.66 10.38 -8.94
C ALA A 24 -9.08 10.06 -8.46
N PHE A 25 -9.22 9.47 -7.27
CA PHE A 25 -10.51 9.27 -6.63
C PHE A 25 -11.30 10.57 -6.48
N PHE A 26 -10.69 11.62 -5.93
CA PHE A 26 -11.34 12.94 -5.79
C PHE A 26 -11.68 13.56 -7.15
N VAL A 27 -10.77 13.46 -8.12
CA VAL A 27 -11.00 13.96 -9.49
C VAL A 27 -12.20 13.27 -10.11
N VAL A 28 -12.31 11.94 -9.99
CA VAL A 28 -13.45 11.19 -10.52
C VAL A 28 -14.74 11.55 -9.79
N CYS A 29 -14.74 11.65 -8.46
CA CYS A 29 -15.92 12.12 -7.73
C CYS A 29 -16.39 13.51 -8.17
N ALA A 30 -15.46 14.45 -8.37
CA ALA A 30 -15.76 15.80 -8.84
C ALA A 30 -16.30 15.80 -10.28
N LEU A 31 -15.68 15.03 -11.18
CA LEU A 31 -16.14 14.87 -12.57
C LEU A 31 -17.54 14.26 -12.63
N MET A 32 -17.79 13.19 -11.85
CA MET A 32 -19.10 12.56 -11.78
C MET A 32 -20.16 13.52 -11.24
N PHE A 33 -19.84 14.29 -10.20
CA PHE A 33 -20.74 15.31 -9.69
C PHE A 33 -21.06 16.39 -10.73
N ALA A 34 -20.05 16.89 -11.45
CA ALA A 34 -20.22 17.88 -12.51
C ALA A 34 -21.07 17.33 -13.67
N LEU A 35 -20.82 16.08 -14.09
CA LEU A 35 -21.58 15.39 -15.13
C LEU A 35 -23.04 15.23 -14.74
N VAL A 36 -23.34 14.78 -13.52
CA VAL A 36 -24.71 14.67 -13.01
C VAL A 36 -25.41 16.03 -12.97
N ARG A 37 -24.73 17.07 -12.48
CA ARG A 37 -25.28 18.43 -12.44
C ARG A 37 -25.56 18.99 -13.83
N ALA A 38 -24.65 18.80 -14.78
CA ALA A 38 -24.83 19.21 -16.17
C ALA A 38 -25.99 18.45 -16.82
N GLY A 39 -26.10 17.15 -16.57
CA GLY A 39 -27.21 16.32 -17.07
C GLY A 39 -28.57 16.79 -16.54
N VAL A 40 -28.68 17.09 -15.24
CA VAL A 40 -29.92 17.62 -14.63
C VAL A 40 -30.28 19.00 -15.19
N ALA A 41 -29.29 19.88 -15.40
CA ALA A 41 -29.53 21.21 -15.97
C ALA A 41 -29.93 21.18 -17.45
N ALA A 42 -29.55 20.12 -18.18
CA ALA A 42 -29.80 19.96 -19.61
C ALA A 42 -31.17 19.34 -19.96
N VAL A 43 -32.04 19.07 -18.97
CA VAL A 43 -33.42 18.58 -19.18
C VAL A 43 -34.42 19.73 -18.98
N PRO A 44 -34.65 20.61 -19.98
CA PRO A 44 -35.85 21.43 -20.01
C PRO A 44 -37.08 20.52 -20.30
N GLY A 45 -38.27 20.96 -19.89
CA GLY A 45 -39.49 20.16 -19.78
C GLY A 45 -40.09 19.48 -21.03
N ASP A 46 -39.35 19.37 -22.14
CA ASP A 46 -39.70 18.56 -23.32
C ASP A 46 -38.79 17.31 -23.36
N MET A 47 -39.31 16.16 -22.92
CA MET A 47 -38.51 14.98 -22.56
C MET A 47 -38.08 14.06 -23.71
N ASP A 48 -38.56 14.25 -24.95
CA ASP A 48 -38.56 13.14 -25.91
C ASP A 48 -37.33 13.00 -26.82
N SER A 49 -36.49 14.03 -27.00
CA SER A 49 -35.35 13.97 -27.95
C SER A 49 -33.96 14.14 -27.32
N THR A 50 -33.84 14.75 -26.14
CA THR A 50 -32.55 15.07 -25.49
C THR A 50 -32.15 14.08 -24.40
N LEU A 51 -33.12 13.37 -23.81
CA LEU A 51 -32.89 12.42 -22.72
C LEU A 51 -31.95 11.26 -23.11
N PRO A 52 -32.08 10.59 -24.28
CA PRO A 52 -31.20 9.49 -24.66
C PRO A 52 -29.74 9.93 -24.84
N MET A 53 -29.50 11.11 -25.39
CA MET A 53 -28.16 11.67 -25.57
C MET A 53 -27.51 12.02 -24.23
N THR A 54 -28.25 12.61 -23.29
CA THR A 54 -27.75 12.89 -21.93
C THR A 54 -27.39 11.60 -21.20
N ILE A 55 -28.24 10.56 -21.26
CA ILE A 55 -27.95 9.25 -20.67
C ILE A 55 -26.69 8.63 -21.31
N LEU A 56 -26.55 8.69 -22.63
CA LEU A 56 -25.38 8.16 -23.33
C LEU A 56 -24.08 8.85 -22.91
N VAL A 57 -24.08 10.18 -22.79
CA VAL A 57 -22.91 10.95 -22.33
C VAL A 57 -22.55 10.60 -20.88
N LEU A 58 -23.55 10.46 -20.00
CA LEU A 58 -23.32 10.04 -18.61
C LEU A 58 -22.71 8.63 -18.53
N LEU A 59 -23.25 7.67 -19.32
CA LEU A 59 -22.73 6.30 -19.38
C LEU A 59 -21.30 6.25 -19.90
N LEU A 60 -21.01 6.93 -21.01
CA LEU A 60 -19.66 6.99 -21.59
C LEU A 60 -18.66 7.66 -20.64
N GLY A 61 -19.05 8.75 -19.99
CA GLY A 61 -18.23 9.45 -18.99
C GLY A 61 -17.92 8.56 -17.79
N THR A 62 -18.92 7.85 -17.27
CA THR A 62 -18.76 6.90 -16.15
C THR A 62 -17.86 5.74 -16.53
N PHE A 63 -18.04 5.18 -17.73
CA PHE A 63 -17.22 4.08 -18.23
C PHE A 63 -15.75 4.50 -18.41
N ALA A 64 -15.52 5.67 -19.02
CA ALA A 64 -14.17 6.20 -19.21
C ALA A 64 -13.47 6.48 -17.87
N ALA A 65 -14.19 7.07 -16.90
CA ALA A 65 -13.67 7.30 -15.55
C ALA A 65 -13.34 5.99 -14.83
N GLY A 66 -14.21 4.97 -14.94
CA GLY A 66 -13.99 3.64 -14.39
C GLY A 66 -12.76 2.95 -14.98
N LEU A 67 -12.59 3.02 -16.31
CA LEU A 67 -11.42 2.47 -16.99
C LEU A 67 -10.12 3.15 -16.56
N ALA A 68 -10.12 4.49 -16.45
CA ALA A 68 -8.96 5.24 -15.98
C ALA A 68 -8.56 4.84 -14.55
N LEU A 69 -9.53 4.70 -13.64
CA LEU A 69 -9.28 4.21 -12.28
C LEU A 69 -8.75 2.78 -12.26
N LEU A 70 -9.28 1.90 -13.12
CA LEU A 70 -8.82 0.51 -13.22
C LEU A 70 -7.36 0.44 -13.68
N VAL A 71 -6.96 1.27 -14.64
CA VAL A 71 -5.56 1.36 -15.08
C VAL A 71 -4.64 1.85 -13.95
N ILE A 72 -5.04 2.90 -13.23
CA ILE A 72 -4.28 3.40 -12.08
C ILE A 72 -4.16 2.31 -11.00
N PHE A 73 -5.24 1.60 -10.73
CA PHE A 73 -5.26 0.50 -9.78
C PHE A 73 -4.35 -0.65 -10.20
N ALA A 74 -4.36 -1.03 -11.48
CA ALA A 74 -3.47 -2.06 -12.01
C ALA A 74 -1.98 -1.67 -11.87
N ILE A 75 -1.63 -0.44 -12.25
CA ILE A 75 -0.25 0.08 -12.12
C ILE A 75 0.19 0.08 -10.65
N GLN A 76 -0.66 0.59 -9.76
CA GLN A 76 -0.42 0.56 -8.31
C GLN A 76 -0.21 -0.87 -7.81
N GLY A 77 -1.08 -1.80 -8.22
CA GLY A 77 -0.99 -3.22 -7.86
C GLY A 77 0.36 -3.82 -8.24
N CYS A 78 0.85 -3.56 -9.46
CA CYS A 78 2.16 -4.05 -9.90
C CYS A 78 3.31 -3.54 -9.02
N TYR A 79 3.36 -2.24 -8.72
CA TYR A 79 4.40 -1.66 -7.87
C TYR A 79 4.31 -2.18 -6.44
N TRP A 80 3.10 -2.26 -5.90
CA TRP A 80 2.85 -2.73 -4.55
C TRP A 80 3.25 -4.21 -4.39
N VAL A 81 2.87 -5.09 -5.33
CA VAL A 81 3.24 -6.51 -5.30
C VAL A 81 4.76 -6.67 -5.32
N ALA A 82 5.42 -5.94 -6.23
CA ALA A 82 6.87 -6.00 -6.36
C ALA A 82 7.60 -5.49 -5.10
N TRP A 83 7.11 -4.40 -4.50
CA TRP A 83 7.65 -3.87 -3.24
C TRP A 83 7.44 -4.86 -2.09
N MET A 84 6.21 -5.38 -1.94
CA MET A 84 5.81 -6.27 -0.86
C MET A 84 6.64 -7.55 -0.85
N TYR A 85 6.73 -8.21 -2.01
CA TYR A 85 7.55 -9.41 -2.19
C TYR A 85 8.99 -9.14 -1.74
N ARG A 86 9.58 -8.06 -2.25
CA ARG A 86 10.99 -7.76 -2.00
C ARG A 86 11.25 -7.36 -0.54
N SER A 87 10.33 -6.66 0.09
CA SER A 87 10.46 -6.23 1.47
C SER A 87 10.47 -7.41 2.43
N VAL A 88 9.54 -8.36 2.25
CA VAL A 88 9.52 -9.62 3.02
C VAL A 88 10.77 -10.45 2.74
N THR A 89 11.25 -10.52 1.49
CA THR A 89 12.51 -11.20 1.16
C THR A 89 13.68 -10.58 1.91
N ASN A 90 13.84 -9.25 1.89
CA ASN A 90 14.93 -8.56 2.59
C ASN A 90 14.90 -8.84 4.10
N LEU A 91 13.73 -8.78 4.74
CA LEU A 91 13.57 -9.14 6.15
C LEU A 91 13.93 -10.61 6.42
N ARG A 92 13.58 -11.52 5.51
CA ARG A 92 13.91 -12.94 5.63
C ARG A 92 15.40 -13.21 5.45
N THR A 93 16.07 -12.53 4.51
CA THR A 93 17.53 -12.63 4.30
C THR A 93 18.30 -12.21 5.56
N LEU A 94 17.78 -11.24 6.31
CA LEU A 94 18.31 -10.81 7.61
C LEU A 94 17.89 -11.68 8.80
N GLY A 95 17.16 -12.78 8.55
CA GLY A 95 16.67 -13.67 9.59
C GLY A 95 15.60 -13.05 10.50
N ALA A 96 14.99 -11.93 10.11
CA ALA A 96 14.03 -11.20 10.93
C ALA A 96 12.64 -11.87 10.95
N THR A 97 12.25 -12.48 9.83
CA THR A 97 10.93 -13.13 9.68
C THR A 97 11.05 -14.52 9.05
N LYS A 98 10.09 -15.39 9.41
CA LYS A 98 9.86 -16.69 8.77
C LYS A 98 8.79 -16.62 7.68
N LEU A 99 8.18 -15.44 7.48
CA LEU A 99 7.12 -15.22 6.52
C LEU A 99 7.62 -15.50 5.09
N HIS A 100 6.84 -16.28 4.33
CA HIS A 100 7.17 -16.57 2.94
C HIS A 100 6.75 -15.39 2.04
N PRO A 101 7.66 -14.78 1.25
CA PRO A 101 7.35 -13.58 0.44
C PRO A 101 6.16 -13.75 -0.49
N LEU A 102 6.08 -14.90 -1.18
CA LEU A 102 4.97 -15.19 -2.10
C LEU A 102 3.64 -15.35 -1.36
N LEU A 103 3.66 -15.96 -0.17
CA LEU A 103 2.44 -16.18 0.62
C LEU A 103 1.91 -14.85 1.13
N ALA A 104 2.80 -13.98 1.62
CA ALA A 104 2.47 -12.62 2.05
C ALA A 104 1.76 -11.83 0.94
N VAL A 105 2.27 -11.91 -0.30
CA VAL A 105 1.67 -11.29 -1.47
C VAL A 105 0.29 -11.90 -1.78
N ILE A 106 0.20 -13.23 -1.95
CA ILE A 106 -1.05 -13.90 -2.32
C ILE A 106 -2.16 -13.57 -1.33
N LEU A 107 -1.87 -13.66 -0.03
CA LEU A 107 -2.83 -13.36 1.03
C LEU A 107 -3.27 -11.89 1.01
N SER A 108 -2.41 -10.98 0.58
CA SER A 108 -2.68 -9.55 0.61
C SER A 108 -3.35 -9.02 -0.67
N VAL A 109 -3.39 -9.80 -1.76
CA VAL A 109 -4.00 -9.40 -3.06
C VAL A 109 -5.51 -9.69 -3.11
N ILE A 110 -6.03 -10.58 -2.28
CA ILE A 110 -7.44 -10.97 -2.29
C ILE A 110 -8.31 -9.71 -2.03
N PRO A 111 -9.28 -9.37 -2.89
CA PRO A 111 -10.14 -8.21 -2.68
C PRO A 111 -10.85 -8.27 -1.32
N TYR A 112 -10.98 -7.13 -0.66
CA TYR A 112 -11.61 -6.96 0.67
C TYR A 112 -10.90 -7.70 1.82
N VAL A 113 -10.96 -9.02 1.84
CA VAL A 113 -10.36 -9.85 2.89
C VAL A 113 -8.83 -9.72 2.90
N GLY A 114 -8.21 -9.67 1.72
CA GLY A 114 -6.77 -9.58 1.62
C GLY A 114 -6.20 -8.27 2.14
N MET A 115 -6.95 -7.17 2.13
CA MET A 115 -6.50 -5.90 2.74
C MET A 115 -6.49 -5.97 4.27
N LEU A 116 -7.40 -6.74 4.89
CA LEU A 116 -7.36 -7.01 6.33
C LEU A 116 -6.19 -7.92 6.67
N ILE A 117 -5.98 -8.99 5.91
CA ILE A 117 -4.82 -9.87 6.09
C ILE A 117 -3.53 -9.07 5.87
N HIS A 118 -3.51 -8.18 4.88
CA HIS A 118 -2.39 -7.29 4.60
C HIS A 118 -2.05 -6.42 5.81
N SER A 119 -3.04 -5.89 6.54
CA SER A 119 -2.76 -5.13 7.75
C SER A 119 -2.03 -5.94 8.82
N LEU A 120 -2.32 -7.24 8.94
CA LEU A 120 -1.65 -8.15 9.87
C LEU A 120 -0.22 -8.43 9.41
N VAL A 121 -0.05 -8.73 8.13
CA VAL A 121 1.27 -8.94 7.51
C VAL A 121 2.13 -7.69 7.65
N PHE A 122 1.58 -6.52 7.33
CA PHE A 122 2.28 -5.24 7.42
C PHE A 122 2.65 -4.91 8.86
N ARG A 123 1.76 -5.15 9.83
CA ARG A 123 2.05 -5.01 11.26
C ARG A 123 3.20 -5.91 11.70
N GLU A 124 3.24 -7.16 11.22
CA GLU A 124 4.36 -8.07 11.50
C GLU A 124 5.66 -7.53 10.88
N MET A 125 5.64 -7.13 9.61
CA MET A 125 6.80 -6.56 8.93
C MET A 125 7.37 -5.36 9.68
N VAL A 126 6.51 -4.43 10.13
CA VAL A 126 6.93 -3.26 10.92
C VAL A 126 7.63 -3.70 12.19
N ARG A 127 7.04 -4.60 12.99
CA ARG A 127 7.66 -5.09 14.24
C ARG A 127 9.01 -5.76 14.01
N LYS A 128 9.13 -6.54 12.93
CA LYS A 128 10.38 -7.24 12.61
C LYS A 128 11.46 -6.29 12.11
N LEU A 129 11.09 -5.29 11.33
CA LEU A 129 12.00 -4.24 10.87
C LEU A 129 12.53 -3.41 12.04
N ASP A 130 11.62 -2.94 12.89
CA ASP A 130 11.89 -2.14 14.09
C ASP A 130 12.80 -2.88 15.09
N GLY A 131 12.47 -4.14 15.38
CA GLY A 131 13.30 -5.00 16.22
C GLY A 131 14.70 -5.20 15.66
N LYS A 132 14.85 -5.36 14.34
CA LYS A 132 16.16 -5.48 13.72
C LYS A 132 16.97 -4.20 13.73
N LEU A 133 16.35 -3.05 13.48
CA LEU A 133 17.05 -1.77 13.58
C LEU A 133 17.53 -1.50 15.02
N THR A 134 16.71 -1.87 16.00
CA THR A 134 17.07 -1.77 17.43
C THR A 134 18.22 -2.71 17.78
N GLU A 135 18.19 -3.97 17.32
CA GLU A 135 19.30 -4.92 17.50
C GLU A 135 20.62 -4.40 16.90
N LEU A 136 20.54 -3.66 15.79
CA LEU A 136 21.70 -3.05 15.13
C LEU A 136 22.12 -1.71 15.75
N GLY A 137 21.40 -1.20 16.75
CA GLY A 137 21.69 0.08 17.38
C GLY A 137 21.50 1.30 16.46
N VAL A 138 20.66 1.17 15.42
CA VAL A 138 20.39 2.24 14.45
C VAL A 138 19.24 3.09 14.96
N GLU A 139 19.45 4.40 15.13
CA GLU A 139 18.37 5.34 15.44
C GLU A 139 17.43 5.47 14.23
N HIS A 140 16.12 5.35 14.47
CA HIS A 140 15.13 5.32 13.40
C HIS A 140 13.78 5.90 13.85
N PRO A 141 13.00 6.50 12.93
CA PRO A 141 11.66 6.97 13.25
C PRO A 141 10.72 5.79 13.48
N GLU A 142 9.87 5.86 14.50
CA GLU A 142 8.93 4.79 14.81
C GLU A 142 7.70 4.81 13.88
N VAL A 143 7.34 3.64 13.36
CA VAL A 143 6.05 3.46 12.67
C VAL A 143 4.94 3.36 13.72
N SER A 144 4.04 4.34 13.74
CA SER A 144 2.90 4.33 14.66
C SER A 144 1.98 3.13 14.45
N MET A 145 1.99 2.19 15.40
CA MET A 145 1.10 1.01 15.41
C MET A 145 -0.38 1.40 15.44
N ASN A 146 -0.70 2.56 16.03
CA ASN A 146 -2.05 3.12 16.03
C ASN A 146 -2.52 3.44 14.61
N LYS A 147 -1.64 3.94 13.74
CA LYS A 147 -1.98 4.19 12.32
C LYS A 147 -2.20 2.89 11.55
N VAL A 148 -1.41 1.84 11.83
CA VAL A 148 -1.60 0.52 11.20
C VAL A 148 -2.93 -0.12 11.65
N GLY A 149 -3.26 -0.02 12.95
CA GLY A 149 -4.55 -0.47 13.49
C GLY A 149 -5.73 0.34 12.95
N ALA A 150 -5.59 1.67 12.89
CA ALA A 150 -6.61 2.57 12.33
C ALA A 150 -6.86 2.28 10.85
N PHE A 151 -5.82 2.00 10.05
CA PHE A 151 -5.99 1.56 8.67
C PHE A 151 -6.95 0.36 8.57
N ALA A 152 -6.70 -0.72 9.33
CA ALA A 152 -7.53 -1.91 9.31
C ALA A 152 -8.97 -1.65 9.78
N GLY A 153 -9.13 -0.94 10.90
CA GLY A 153 -10.44 -0.63 11.47
C GLY A 153 -11.28 0.28 10.59
N LEU A 154 -10.68 1.35 10.07
CA LEU A 154 -11.35 2.28 9.15
C LEU A 154 -11.67 1.59 7.82
N TYR A 155 -10.77 0.74 7.30
CA TYR A 155 -11.05 -0.02 6.08
C TYR A 155 -12.27 -0.92 6.26
N LEU A 156 -12.34 -1.67 7.36
CA LEU A 156 -13.47 -2.52 7.68
C LEU A 156 -14.78 -1.71 7.80
N MET A 157 -14.74 -0.56 8.49
CA MET A 157 -15.89 0.32 8.63
C MET A 157 -16.37 0.87 7.27
N SER A 158 -15.46 1.19 6.35
CA SER A 158 -15.83 1.68 5.01
C SER A 158 -16.59 0.63 4.17
N ILE A 159 -16.40 -0.66 4.47
CA ILE A 159 -17.09 -1.76 3.79
C ILE A 159 -18.39 -2.12 4.50
N ILE A 160 -18.37 -2.22 5.84
CA ILE A 160 -19.53 -2.67 6.61
C ILE A 160 -20.62 -1.59 6.65
N ALA A 161 -20.26 -0.32 6.79
CA ALA A 161 -21.25 0.74 6.98
C ALA A 161 -22.31 0.78 5.86
N PRO A 162 -21.95 0.78 4.56
CA PRO A 162 -22.93 0.72 3.48
C PRO A 162 -23.78 -0.55 3.48
N LEU A 163 -23.23 -1.70 3.88
CA LEU A 163 -23.95 -2.98 3.91
C LEU A 163 -25.02 -3.04 5.00
N VAL A 164 -24.89 -2.25 6.06
CA VAL A 164 -25.84 -2.21 7.18
C VAL A 164 -26.96 -1.20 6.92
N ASN A 165 -26.68 -0.12 6.19
CA ASN A 165 -27.64 0.93 5.91
C ASN A 165 -27.31 1.64 4.59
N ASP A 166 -28.19 1.49 3.59
CA ASP A 166 -28.05 2.08 2.24
C ASP A 166 -28.38 3.59 2.18
N GLY A 167 -28.46 4.28 3.32
CA GLY A 167 -28.66 5.73 3.36
C GLY A 167 -27.48 6.51 2.76
N HIS A 168 -27.77 7.57 2.00
CA HIS A 168 -26.77 8.46 1.41
C HIS A 168 -25.75 9.01 2.43
N VAL A 169 -26.18 9.28 3.66
CA VAL A 169 -25.32 9.71 4.76
C VAL A 169 -24.32 8.63 5.13
N THR A 170 -24.77 7.37 5.22
CA THR A 170 -23.92 6.21 5.51
C THR A 170 -22.87 6.00 4.42
N THR A 171 -23.27 6.12 3.15
CA THR A 171 -22.35 6.04 2.01
C THR A 171 -21.30 7.15 2.05
N ALA A 172 -21.70 8.39 2.37
CA ALA A 172 -20.77 9.51 2.49
C ALA A 172 -19.77 9.31 3.65
N ILE A 173 -20.23 8.82 4.80
CA ILE A 173 -19.38 8.49 5.94
C ILE A 173 -18.40 7.37 5.56
N ALA A 174 -18.87 6.30 4.93
CA ALA A 174 -18.04 5.18 4.49
C ALA A 174 -16.91 5.64 3.55
N LEU A 175 -17.21 6.58 2.65
CA LEU A 175 -16.25 7.19 1.74
C LEU A 175 -15.17 8.00 2.48
N VAL A 176 -15.57 8.86 3.42
CA VAL A 176 -14.63 9.63 4.25
C VAL A 176 -13.75 8.70 5.09
N VAL A 177 -14.34 7.66 5.67
CA VAL A 177 -13.64 6.65 6.47
C VAL A 177 -12.65 5.85 5.60
N GLY A 178 -13.02 5.48 4.37
CA GLY A 178 -12.12 4.82 3.41
C GLY A 178 -10.93 5.70 3.00
N VAL A 179 -11.16 6.99 2.77
CA VAL A 179 -10.10 7.97 2.54
C VAL A 179 -9.16 8.06 3.75
N ALA A 180 -9.72 8.17 4.96
CA ALA A 180 -8.92 8.23 6.19
C ALA A 180 -8.08 6.96 6.39
N SER A 181 -8.65 5.79 6.12
CA SER A 181 -7.94 4.50 6.13
C SER A 181 -6.71 4.53 5.21
N MET A 182 -6.87 5.00 3.97
CA MET A 182 -5.79 5.11 3.00
C MET A 182 -4.69 6.08 3.45
N VAL A 183 -5.07 7.21 4.04
CA VAL A 183 -4.11 8.19 4.60
C VAL A 183 -3.31 7.58 5.75
N CYS A 184 -3.95 6.84 6.65
CA CYS A 184 -3.26 6.11 7.72
C CYS A 184 -2.24 5.12 7.15
N TYR A 185 -2.62 4.36 6.12
CA TYR A 185 -1.74 3.41 5.45
C TYR A 185 -0.55 4.08 4.78
N ILE A 186 -0.77 5.12 3.97
CA ILE A 186 0.29 5.88 3.30
C ILE A 186 1.27 6.46 4.33
N SER A 187 0.77 7.00 5.44
CA SER A 187 1.61 7.58 6.49
C SER A 187 2.49 6.51 7.15
N ALA A 188 1.92 5.36 7.51
CA ALA A 188 2.69 4.26 8.12
C ALA A 188 3.71 3.67 7.13
N LEU A 189 3.30 3.45 5.88
CA LEU A 189 4.15 2.93 4.81
C LEU A 189 5.33 3.86 4.50
N THR A 190 5.12 5.18 4.55
CA THR A 190 6.19 6.17 4.34
C THR A 190 7.31 6.00 5.36
N VAL A 191 6.97 5.88 6.64
CA VAL A 191 7.96 5.68 7.71
C VAL A 191 8.62 4.30 7.57
N TYR A 192 7.85 3.26 7.25
CA TYR A 192 8.38 1.92 7.01
C TYR A 192 9.43 1.90 5.89
N VAL A 193 9.18 2.55 4.75
CA VAL A 193 10.13 2.62 3.63
C VAL A 193 11.41 3.37 4.02
N GLN A 194 11.31 4.37 4.90
CA GLN A 194 12.48 5.05 5.45
C GLN A 194 13.31 4.12 6.35
N GLN A 195 12.64 3.39 7.25
CA GLN A 195 13.28 2.38 8.09
C GLN A 195 13.95 1.28 7.23
N GLU A 196 13.32 0.82 6.15
CA GLU A 196 13.87 -0.20 5.26
C GLU A 196 15.17 0.27 4.59
N LYS A 197 15.24 1.55 4.21
CA LYS A 197 16.46 2.17 3.67
C LYS A 197 17.59 2.20 4.72
N LEU A 198 17.29 2.53 5.97
CA LEU A 198 18.26 2.51 7.07
C LEU A 198 18.76 1.08 7.34
N LEU A 199 17.84 0.11 7.37
CA LEU A 199 18.18 -1.29 7.60
C LEU A 199 19.10 -1.83 6.50
N GLN A 200 18.89 -1.42 5.25
CA GLN A 200 19.79 -1.81 4.17
C GLN A 200 21.21 -1.27 4.38
N ALA A 201 21.35 0.00 4.76
CA ALA A 201 22.66 0.59 4.99
C ALA A 201 23.42 -0.14 6.10
N ALA A 202 22.76 -0.38 7.24
CA ALA A 202 23.35 -1.08 8.38
C ALA A 202 23.56 -2.59 8.12
N GLY A 203 22.59 -3.25 7.47
CA GLY A 203 22.64 -4.69 7.19
C GLY A 203 23.72 -5.06 6.16
N GLN A 204 24.06 -4.18 5.22
CA GLN A 204 25.20 -4.40 4.32
C GLN A 204 26.52 -4.40 5.09
N GLU A 205 26.67 -3.51 6.07
CA GLU A 205 27.85 -3.46 6.92
C GLU A 205 27.97 -4.72 7.78
N GLU A 206 26.87 -5.19 8.37
CA GLU A 206 26.87 -6.42 9.17
C GLU A 206 27.24 -7.66 8.34
N ILE A 207 26.69 -7.80 7.13
CA ILE A 207 27.02 -8.91 6.23
C ILE A 207 28.51 -8.87 5.86
N ILE A 208 29.09 -7.68 5.67
CA ILE A 208 30.53 -7.54 5.40
C ILE A 208 31.34 -7.95 6.63
N ARG A 209 30.99 -7.48 7.83
CA ARG A 209 31.67 -7.84 9.08
C ARG A 209 31.68 -9.36 9.31
N ARG A 210 30.54 -10.02 9.18
CA ARG A 210 30.44 -11.49 9.33
C ARG A 210 31.35 -12.25 8.36
N LYS A 211 31.46 -11.77 7.11
CA LYS A 211 32.35 -12.36 6.11
C LYS A 211 33.82 -12.17 6.45
N VAL A 212 34.19 -10.98 6.94
CA VAL A 212 35.56 -10.72 7.40
C VAL A 212 35.92 -11.69 8.54
N ASP A 213 35.02 -11.86 9.50
CA ASP A 213 35.23 -12.79 10.62
C ASP A 213 35.33 -14.25 10.17
N GLU A 214 34.49 -14.69 9.23
CA GLU A 214 34.58 -16.03 8.63
C GLU A 214 35.92 -16.27 7.92
N VAL A 215 36.39 -15.29 7.14
CA VAL A 215 37.68 -15.37 6.43
C VAL A 215 38.85 -15.37 7.42
N LEU A 216 38.79 -14.56 8.49
CA LEU A 216 39.81 -14.55 9.53
C LEU A 216 39.88 -15.91 10.23
N LYS A 217 38.74 -16.48 10.63
CA LYS A 217 38.67 -17.83 11.22
C LYS A 217 39.22 -18.92 10.29
N GLN A 218 38.92 -18.84 8.99
CA GLN A 218 39.48 -19.78 8.02
C GLN A 218 41.00 -19.64 7.89
N ARG A 219 41.52 -18.40 7.89
CA ARG A 219 42.97 -18.14 7.85
C ARG A 219 43.66 -18.65 9.10
N GLU A 220 43.10 -18.43 10.28
CA GLU A 220 43.64 -18.95 11.55
C GLU A 220 43.68 -20.48 11.56
N ALA A 221 42.62 -21.14 11.09
CA ALA A 221 42.57 -22.60 10.98
C ALA A 221 43.58 -23.18 9.95
N THR A 222 43.90 -22.42 8.90
CA THR A 222 44.83 -22.87 7.85
C THR A 222 46.30 -22.54 8.18
N SER A 223 46.54 -21.50 8.99
CA SER A 223 47.89 -21.08 9.39
C SER A 223 48.40 -21.78 10.65
N GLY A 224 47.52 -22.48 11.37
CA GLY A 224 47.83 -23.29 12.56
C GLY A 224 48.12 -24.76 12.28
N ASN A 225 48.10 -25.19 11.02
CA ASN A 225 48.57 -26.50 10.53
C ASN A 225 49.88 -26.33 9.76
#